data_AF-A0A7X0LLP0-F1
#
_entry.id   AF-A0A7X0LLP0-F1
#
_cell.length_a   1.000
_cell.length_b   1.000
_cell.length_c   1.000
_cell.angle_alpha   90.00
_cell.angle_beta   90.00
_cell.angle_gamma   90.00
#
_symmetry.space_group_name_H-M   'P 1'
#
loop_
_entity.id
_entity.type
_entity.pdbx_description
1 polymer ?
#
loop_
_entity_poly.entity_id
_entity_poly.type
_entity_poly.pdbx_seq_one_letter_code
_entity_poly.pdbx_strand_id
1 'polypeptide(L)'
;MPVLGVVAAFAGVRFWPYGIILIWFGLCCIVLGFAYLRPGLNLFCKTDTGRIPLYMSVIAFPYLAFTYVVWRVNVGLVSESALIVIDDNLIVGRRLFPHELPRQVTHVVDLTTEFSEPSGVVERVAYQHLPIMDGHVPLRDRLLQTLEELPEDAVVYIHCAQGHGRTGLVAMALLFLRGEIASVSEGISLLQSKRPGIRLNSAQTGFIETVMGRG
;
A
#
# COMPACT_ATOMS: atom_id res chain seq x y z
N MET A 1 14.16 -6.98 -10.39
CA MET A 1 13.26 -6.07 -11.12
C MET A 1 13.91 -5.39 -12.33
N PRO A 2 15.07 -4.70 -12.23
CA PRO A 2 15.64 -4.02 -13.40
C PRO A 2 16.09 -4.98 -14.53
N VAL A 3 16.66 -6.14 -14.17
CA VAL A 3 17.06 -7.18 -15.15
C VAL A 3 15.85 -7.71 -15.95
N LEU A 4 14.72 -7.95 -15.28
CA LEU A 4 13.48 -8.39 -15.94
C LEU A 4 12.96 -7.31 -16.91
N GLY A 5 13.07 -6.03 -16.53
CA GLY A 5 12.72 -4.90 -17.38
C GLY A 5 13.61 -4.80 -18.62
N VAL A 6 14.92 -5.02 -18.47
CA VAL A 6 15.87 -5.05 -19.61
C VAL A 6 15.56 -6.19 -20.56
N VAL A 7 15.29 -7.40 -20.04
CA VAL A 7 14.92 -8.56 -20.85
C VAL A 7 13.61 -8.32 -21.61
N ALA A 8 12.59 -7.76 -20.95
CA ALA A 8 11.33 -7.40 -21.59
C ALA A 8 11.54 -6.35 -22.69
N ALA A 9 12.33 -5.30 -22.43
CA ALA A 9 12.63 -4.29 -23.43
C ALA A 9 13.37 -4.87 -24.64
N PHE A 10 14.37 -5.72 -24.41
CA PHE A 10 15.14 -6.37 -25.48
C PHE A 10 14.27 -7.32 -26.32
N ALA A 11 13.41 -8.11 -25.67
CA ALA A 11 12.43 -8.94 -26.35
C ALA A 11 11.46 -8.08 -27.19
N GLY A 12 11.01 -6.94 -26.68
CA GLY A 12 10.12 -6.03 -27.41
C GLY A 12 10.75 -5.48 -28.69
N VAL A 13 12.04 -5.13 -28.66
CA VAL A 13 12.78 -4.71 -29.87
C VAL A 13 12.78 -5.81 -30.94
N ARG A 14 12.89 -7.09 -30.54
CA ARG A 14 12.89 -8.22 -31.48
C ARG A 14 11.56 -8.42 -32.21
N PHE A 15 10.45 -7.94 -31.65
CA PHE A 15 9.09 -8.04 -32.20
C PHE A 15 8.55 -6.70 -32.73
N TRP A 16 9.44 -5.79 -33.15
CA TRP A 16 9.05 -4.51 -33.74
C TRP A 16 8.11 -4.68 -34.96
N PRO A 17 7.04 -3.87 -35.10
CA PRO A 17 6.60 -2.76 -34.23
C PRO A 17 5.67 -3.19 -33.07
N TYR A 18 5.18 -4.42 -33.06
CA TYR A 18 4.19 -4.91 -32.09
C TYR A 18 4.73 -5.01 -30.65
N GLY A 19 6.05 -5.07 -30.49
CA GLY A 19 6.71 -5.13 -29.19
C GLY A 19 6.77 -3.81 -28.40
N ILE A 20 6.17 -2.71 -28.91
CA ILE A 20 6.22 -1.39 -28.25
C ILE A 20 5.65 -1.40 -26.82
N ILE A 21 4.57 -2.16 -26.58
CA ILE A 21 3.97 -2.31 -25.23
C ILE A 21 4.95 -3.01 -24.29
N LEU A 22 5.71 -3.98 -24.79
CA LEU A 22 6.68 -4.73 -23.99
C LEU A 22 7.92 -3.88 -23.68
N ILE A 23 8.36 -3.04 -24.62
CA ILE A 23 9.40 -2.02 -24.37
C ILE A 23 8.93 -1.05 -23.30
N TRP A 24 7.71 -0.52 -23.44
CA TRP A 24 7.13 0.41 -22.48
C TRP A 24 7.04 -0.20 -21.08
N PHE A 25 6.54 -1.43 -20.97
CA PHE A 25 6.50 -2.16 -19.70
C PHE A 25 7.90 -2.39 -19.13
N GLY A 26 8.87 -2.78 -19.98
CA GLY A 26 10.27 -2.98 -19.59
C GLY A 26 10.90 -1.73 -19.01
N LEU A 27 10.68 -0.57 -19.65
CA LEU A 27 11.13 0.73 -19.14
C LEU A 27 10.48 1.07 -17.79
N CYS A 28 9.19 0.80 -17.61
CA CYS A 28 8.52 0.97 -16.31
C CYS A 28 9.19 0.11 -15.23
N CYS A 29 9.50 -1.16 -15.52
CA CYS A 29 10.16 -2.07 -14.59
C CYS A 29 11.60 -1.62 -14.23
N ILE A 30 12.32 -0.99 -15.17
CA ILE A 30 13.65 -0.44 -14.91
C ILE A 30 13.54 0.75 -13.94
N VAL A 31 12.66 1.71 -14.23
CA VAL A 31 12.42 2.88 -13.36
C VAL A 31 11.97 2.43 -11.97
N LEU A 32 11.04 1.47 -11.90
CA LEU A 32 10.58 0.87 -10.66
C LEU A 32 11.74 0.20 -9.90
N GLY A 33 12.63 -0.51 -10.61
CA GLY A 33 13.82 -1.11 -10.02
C GLY A 33 14.73 -0.10 -9.31
N PHE A 34 14.91 1.09 -9.89
CA PHE A 34 15.65 2.18 -9.25
C PHE A 34 14.86 2.86 -8.13
N ALA A 35 13.54 3.01 -8.29
CA ALA A 35 12.67 3.54 -7.26
C ALA A 35 12.77 2.73 -5.97
N TYR A 36 12.87 1.39 -6.07
CA TYR A 36 13.04 0.47 -4.93
C TYR A 36 14.34 0.71 -4.12
N LEU A 37 15.26 1.54 -4.59
CA LEU A 37 16.44 1.97 -3.81
C LEU A 37 16.14 3.12 -2.85
N ARG A 38 14.95 3.74 -2.91
CA ARG A 38 14.56 4.93 -2.13
C ARG A 38 13.26 4.69 -1.35
N PRO A 39 13.31 4.40 -0.05
CA PRO A 39 12.12 4.30 0.80
C PRO A 39 11.29 5.60 0.81
N GLY A 40 9.98 5.47 0.99
CA GLY A 40 9.05 6.61 1.06
C GLY A 40 8.82 7.39 -0.24
N LEU A 41 9.31 6.89 -1.39
CA LEU A 41 9.08 7.53 -2.67
C LEU A 41 7.62 7.35 -3.13
N ASN A 42 6.92 8.47 -3.35
CA ASN A 42 5.65 8.48 -4.06
C ASN A 42 5.89 8.41 -5.57
N LEU A 43 6.28 7.23 -6.06
CA LEU A 43 6.77 7.04 -7.42
C LEU A 43 5.78 7.55 -8.48
N PHE A 44 4.49 7.25 -8.31
CA PHE A 44 3.45 7.60 -9.29
C PHE A 44 2.84 8.98 -9.06
N CYS A 45 3.43 9.81 -8.19
CA CYS A 45 2.96 11.16 -7.88
C CYS A 45 1.48 11.19 -7.48
N LYS A 46 1.01 10.16 -6.79
CA LYS A 46 -0.38 10.08 -6.35
C LYS A 46 -0.66 11.24 -5.39
N THR A 47 -1.74 11.96 -5.63
CA THR A 47 -2.09 13.16 -4.88
C THR A 47 -2.78 12.82 -3.56
N ASP A 48 -2.89 13.82 -2.68
CA ASP A 48 -3.66 13.73 -1.44
C ASP A 48 -5.17 13.57 -1.70
N THR A 49 -5.64 13.69 -2.94
CA THR A 49 -7.01 13.33 -3.33
C THR A 49 -7.14 11.85 -3.75
N GLY A 50 -6.09 11.07 -3.54
CA GLY A 50 -6.01 9.66 -3.92
C GLY A 50 -5.90 9.39 -5.42
N ARG A 51 -5.56 10.40 -6.25
CA ARG A 51 -5.53 10.23 -7.71
C ARG A 51 -4.10 10.23 -8.25
N ILE A 52 -3.82 9.32 -9.18
CA ILE A 52 -2.60 9.38 -9.99
C ILE A 52 -2.87 10.39 -11.13
N PRO A 53 -2.05 11.43 -11.30
CA PRO A 53 -2.22 12.40 -12.37
C PRO A 53 -2.22 11.75 -13.76
N LEU A 54 -2.93 12.36 -14.72
CA LEU A 54 -3.08 11.79 -16.06
C LEU A 54 -1.74 11.55 -16.76
N TYR A 55 -0.79 12.49 -16.65
CA TYR A 55 0.53 12.34 -17.27
C TYR A 55 1.26 11.09 -16.74
N MET A 56 1.17 10.84 -15.43
CA MET A 56 1.82 9.68 -14.82
C MET A 56 1.07 8.39 -15.10
N SER A 57 -0.26 8.46 -15.19
CA SER A 57 -1.11 7.35 -15.61
C SER A 57 -0.77 6.90 -17.03
N VAL A 58 -0.48 7.84 -17.94
CA VAL A 58 0.00 7.53 -19.28
C VAL A 58 1.40 6.93 -19.19
N ILE A 59 2.39 7.64 -18.64
CA ILE A 59 3.80 7.19 -18.59
C ILE A 59 3.94 5.78 -17.97
N ALA A 60 3.19 5.47 -16.92
CA ALA A 60 3.25 4.19 -16.24
C ALA A 60 2.13 3.21 -16.65
N PHE A 61 1.37 3.52 -17.70
CA PHE A 61 0.15 2.79 -18.08
C PHE A 61 0.29 1.27 -18.11
N PRO A 62 1.26 0.66 -18.83
CA PRO A 62 1.32 -0.80 -18.91
C PRO A 62 1.60 -1.45 -17.55
N TYR A 63 2.37 -0.79 -16.69
CA TYR A 63 2.63 -1.28 -15.33
C TYR A 63 1.39 -1.13 -14.45
N LEU A 64 0.74 0.04 -14.46
CA LEU A 64 -0.49 0.27 -13.70
C LEU A 64 -1.61 -0.68 -14.15
N ALA A 65 -1.81 -0.84 -15.47
CA ALA A 65 -2.78 -1.79 -16.00
C ALA A 65 -2.49 -3.22 -15.49
N PHE A 66 -1.22 -3.64 -15.51
CA PHE A 66 -0.80 -4.92 -14.97
C PHE A 66 -1.11 -5.06 -13.47
N THR A 67 -0.77 -4.07 -12.64
CA THR A 67 -1.05 -4.13 -11.19
C THR A 67 -2.55 -4.16 -10.90
N TYR A 68 -3.36 -3.39 -11.63
CA TYR A 68 -4.83 -3.42 -11.52
C TYR A 68 -5.42 -4.78 -11.91
N VAL A 69 -4.94 -5.39 -13.00
CA VAL A 69 -5.38 -6.74 -13.42
C VAL A 69 -5.01 -7.77 -12.37
N VAL A 70 -3.75 -7.78 -11.92
CA VAL A 70 -3.27 -8.72 -10.89
C VAL A 70 -4.08 -8.55 -9.61
N TRP A 71 -4.32 -7.32 -9.16
CA TRP A 71 -5.14 -7.05 -7.99
C TRP A 71 -6.57 -7.59 -8.17
N ARG A 72 -7.23 -7.26 -9.28
CA ARG A 72 -8.61 -7.70 -9.57
C ARG A 72 -8.73 -9.23 -9.61
N VAL A 73 -7.76 -9.91 -10.23
CA VAL A 73 -7.69 -11.37 -10.28
C VAL A 73 -7.50 -11.95 -8.88
N ASN A 74 -6.56 -11.40 -8.09
CA ASN A 74 -6.36 -11.87 -6.72
C ASN A 74 -7.61 -11.68 -5.85
N VAL A 75 -8.28 -10.53 -5.94
CA VAL A 75 -9.53 -10.28 -5.21
C VAL A 75 -10.63 -11.27 -5.60
N GLY A 76 -10.66 -11.74 -6.85
CA GLY A 76 -11.63 -12.74 -7.31
C GLY A 76 -11.27 -14.19 -6.97
N LEU A 77 -9.98 -14.51 -6.79
CA LEU A 77 -9.49 -15.87 -6.55
C LEU A 77 -9.25 -16.18 -5.07
N VAL A 78 -8.85 -15.18 -4.28
CA VAL A 78 -8.48 -15.38 -2.87
C VAL A 78 -9.71 -15.15 -2.00
N SER A 79 -10.13 -16.20 -1.30
CA SER A 79 -11.23 -16.18 -0.32
C SER A 79 -10.81 -15.57 1.02
N GLU A 80 -10.27 -14.36 1.00
CA GLU A 80 -9.91 -13.59 2.20
C GLU A 80 -10.88 -12.41 2.37
N SER A 81 -11.27 -12.12 3.61
CA SER A 81 -12.13 -10.98 3.92
C SER A 81 -11.53 -9.69 3.39
N ALA A 82 -12.36 -8.82 2.81
CA ALA A 82 -11.92 -7.54 2.26
C ALA A 82 -11.31 -6.62 3.33
N LEU A 83 -11.91 -6.65 4.52
CA LEU A 83 -11.52 -5.92 5.71
C LEU A 83 -11.74 -6.78 6.95
N ILE A 84 -11.02 -6.46 8.02
CA ILE A 84 -11.20 -7.05 9.35
C ILE A 84 -11.12 -5.93 10.39
N VAL A 85 -11.92 -6.06 11.44
CA VAL A 85 -11.87 -5.18 12.62
C VAL A 85 -10.78 -5.70 13.56
N ILE A 86 -9.84 -4.84 13.92
CA ILE A 86 -8.77 -5.16 14.88
C ILE A 86 -9.24 -4.82 16.30
N ASP A 87 -9.73 -3.60 16.47
CA ASP A 87 -10.32 -3.04 17.69
C ASP A 87 -11.50 -2.12 17.32
N ASP A 88 -12.09 -1.43 18.30
CA ASP A 88 -13.29 -0.59 18.12
C ASP A 88 -13.07 0.55 17.09
N ASN A 89 -11.84 1.04 16.94
CA ASN A 89 -11.48 2.23 16.14
C ASN A 89 -10.46 1.92 15.02
N LEU A 90 -10.08 0.66 14.79
CA LEU A 90 -9.14 0.25 13.76
C LEU A 90 -9.67 -0.91 12.90
N ILE A 91 -9.77 -0.63 11.61
CA ILE A 91 -10.11 -1.59 10.58
C ILE A 91 -8.94 -1.69 9.60
N VAL A 92 -8.59 -2.90 9.19
CA VAL A 92 -7.52 -3.12 8.22
C VAL A 92 -7.97 -4.00 7.07
N GLY A 93 -7.40 -3.82 5.87
CA GLY A 93 -7.78 -4.66 4.74
C GLY A 93 -7.05 -4.37 3.43
N ARG A 94 -7.54 -5.03 2.38
CA ARG A 94 -7.15 -4.76 0.99
C ARG A 94 -7.83 -3.50 0.48
N ARG A 95 -7.35 -2.91 -0.61
CA ARG A 95 -8.08 -1.83 -1.29
C ARG A 95 -9.53 -2.24 -1.55
N LEU A 96 -10.48 -1.33 -1.34
CA LEU A 96 -11.91 -1.60 -1.41
C LEU A 96 -12.53 -1.12 -2.73
N PHE A 97 -13.66 -1.71 -3.08
CA PHE A 97 -14.62 -1.07 -3.98
C PHE A 97 -15.44 -0.03 -3.20
N PRO A 98 -15.98 1.02 -3.86
CA PRO A 98 -16.73 2.09 -3.18
C PRO A 98 -17.86 1.60 -2.25
N HIS A 99 -18.54 0.51 -2.63
CA HIS A 99 -19.67 -0.05 -1.89
C HIS A 99 -19.25 -0.91 -0.70
N GLU A 100 -17.98 -1.31 -0.61
CA GLU A 100 -17.47 -2.16 0.49
C GLU A 100 -17.09 -1.33 1.73
N LEU A 101 -16.89 -0.01 1.59
CA LEU A 101 -16.46 0.84 2.69
C LEU A 101 -17.55 0.97 3.76
N PRO A 102 -17.31 0.46 5.00
CA PRO A 102 -18.28 0.54 6.09
C PRO A 102 -18.68 1.97 6.40
N ARG A 103 -19.93 2.17 6.84
CA ARG A 103 -20.45 3.51 7.13
C ARG A 103 -19.84 4.16 8.37
N GLN A 104 -19.35 3.35 9.30
CA GLN A 104 -18.70 3.86 10.51
C GLN A 104 -17.28 4.39 10.28
N VAL A 105 -16.64 4.06 9.15
CA VAL A 105 -15.28 4.55 8.86
C VAL A 105 -15.33 6.05 8.63
N THR A 106 -14.51 6.78 9.37
CA THR A 106 -14.39 8.24 9.28
C THR A 106 -13.10 8.65 8.59
N HIS A 107 -12.04 7.84 8.72
CA HIS A 107 -10.71 8.12 8.20
C HIS A 107 -10.17 6.95 7.39
N VAL A 108 -9.51 7.24 6.27
CA VAL A 108 -8.82 6.24 5.45
C VAL A 108 -7.35 6.60 5.32
N VAL A 109 -6.48 5.67 5.69
CA VAL A 109 -5.03 5.76 5.47
C VAL A 109 -4.65 4.81 4.35
N ASP A 110 -4.41 5.39 3.17
CA ASP A 110 -4.07 4.66 1.97
C ASP A 110 -2.55 4.56 1.81
N LEU A 111 -2.06 3.33 1.80
CA LEU A 111 -0.63 3.03 1.75
C LEU A 111 -0.09 2.85 0.33
N THR A 112 -0.97 2.87 -0.68
CA THR A 112 -0.62 2.52 -2.05
C THR A 112 -0.05 3.71 -2.81
N THR A 113 0.93 3.45 -3.66
CA THR A 113 1.42 4.42 -4.64
C THR A 113 0.82 4.17 -6.02
N GLU A 114 0.50 2.91 -6.30
CA GLU A 114 0.24 2.34 -7.60
C GLU A 114 -1.25 2.23 -7.96
N PHE A 115 -2.14 2.62 -7.05
CA PHE A 115 -3.58 2.60 -7.25
C PHE A 115 -4.18 3.97 -7.00
N SER A 116 -5.02 4.47 -7.90
CA SER A 116 -5.91 5.58 -7.56
C SER A 116 -7.05 5.08 -6.68
N GLU A 117 -7.37 5.83 -5.62
CA GLU A 117 -8.46 5.50 -4.72
C GLU A 117 -9.81 5.85 -5.36
N PRO A 118 -10.85 5.02 -5.21
CA PRO A 118 -12.15 5.32 -5.79
C PRO A 118 -12.73 6.61 -5.21
N SER A 119 -13.31 7.46 -6.06
CA SER A 119 -13.89 8.73 -5.63
C SER A 119 -14.96 8.56 -4.55
N GLY A 120 -15.80 7.52 -4.67
CA GLY A 120 -16.81 7.20 -3.66
C GLY A 120 -16.26 6.75 -2.30
N VAL A 121 -14.95 6.49 -2.17
CA VAL A 121 -14.28 6.33 -0.86
C VAL A 121 -13.82 7.69 -0.35
N VAL A 122 -13.00 8.39 -1.15
CA VAL A 122 -12.38 9.68 -0.79
C VAL A 122 -13.41 10.75 -0.44
N GLU A 123 -14.56 10.78 -1.10
CA GLU A 123 -15.62 11.76 -0.86
C GLU A 123 -16.40 11.52 0.45
N ARG A 124 -16.27 10.34 1.07
CA ARG A 124 -17.05 9.95 2.26
C ARG A 124 -16.28 10.08 3.57
N VAL A 125 -14.97 10.26 3.53
CA VAL A 125 -14.06 10.10 4.68
C VAL A 125 -12.95 11.14 4.62
N ALA A 126 -12.33 11.42 5.77
CA ALA A 126 -11.04 12.10 5.80
C ALA A 126 -9.97 11.15 5.23
N TYR A 127 -9.48 11.46 4.05
CA TYR A 127 -8.50 10.65 3.34
C TYR A 127 -7.08 11.16 3.60
N GLN A 128 -6.19 10.26 3.99
CA GLN A 128 -4.76 10.50 4.15
C GLN A 128 -3.95 9.53 3.28
N HIS A 129 -2.96 10.07 2.57
CA HIS A 129 -2.07 9.27 1.72
C HIS A 129 -0.70 9.11 2.39
N LEU A 130 -0.32 7.86 2.71
CA LEU A 130 1.01 7.52 3.19
C LEU A 130 1.70 6.61 2.16
N PRO A 131 2.48 7.15 1.21
CA PRO A 131 3.01 6.38 0.10
C PRO A 131 4.04 5.33 0.55
N ILE A 132 3.69 4.05 0.38
CA ILE A 132 4.59 2.92 0.63
C ILE A 132 4.60 1.99 -0.59
N MET A 133 5.76 1.89 -1.24
CA MET A 133 5.97 0.90 -2.30
C MET A 133 5.86 -0.53 -1.75
N ASP A 134 5.42 -1.47 -2.58
CA ASP A 134 5.19 -2.83 -2.12
C ASP A 134 6.50 -3.51 -1.67
N GLY A 135 6.49 -4.05 -0.45
CA GLY A 135 7.68 -4.61 0.20
C GLY A 135 8.59 -3.59 0.90
N HIS A 136 8.27 -2.30 0.86
CA HIS A 136 9.06 -1.24 1.50
C HIS A 136 8.46 -0.75 2.83
N VAL A 137 9.18 0.21 3.41
CA VAL A 137 8.82 0.96 4.63
C VAL A 137 8.63 2.45 4.29
N PRO A 138 7.80 3.18 5.04
CA PRO A 138 7.66 4.63 4.90
C PRO A 138 8.89 5.35 5.47
N LEU A 139 8.96 6.67 5.27
CA LEU A 139 9.83 7.52 6.10
C LEU A 139 9.25 7.56 7.52
N ARG A 140 10.11 7.41 8.53
CA ARG A 140 9.70 7.38 9.95
C ARG A 140 8.87 8.61 10.32
N ASP A 141 9.37 9.81 10.01
CA ASP A 141 8.71 11.05 10.41
C ASP A 141 7.36 11.22 9.71
N ARG A 142 7.24 10.76 8.45
CA ARG A 142 5.95 10.76 7.74
C ARG A 142 4.96 9.78 8.32
N LEU A 143 5.41 8.59 8.74
CA LEU A 143 4.55 7.63 9.43
C LEU A 143 4.03 8.23 10.73
N LEU A 144 4.91 8.73 11.60
CA LEU A 144 4.54 9.30 12.89
C LEU A 144 3.59 10.49 12.71
N GLN A 145 3.93 11.43 11.82
CA GLN A 145 3.07 12.56 11.49
C GLN A 145 1.67 12.10 11.05
N THR A 146 1.58 11.14 10.13
CA THR A 146 0.29 10.65 9.63
C THR A 146 -0.56 10.06 10.75
N LEU A 147 0.06 9.31 11.66
CA LEU A 147 -0.66 8.65 12.75
C LEU A 147 -1.02 9.61 13.89
N GLU A 148 -0.20 10.61 14.18
CA GLU A 148 -0.45 11.67 15.17
C GLU A 148 -1.55 12.65 14.72
N GLU A 149 -1.74 12.83 13.42
CA GLU A 149 -2.82 13.66 12.85
C GLU A 149 -4.20 12.98 12.93
N LEU A 150 -4.28 11.69 13.31
CA LEU A 150 -5.55 10.99 13.45
C LEU A 150 -6.28 11.41 14.74
N PRO A 151 -7.56 11.83 14.67
CA PRO A 151 -8.36 12.10 15.87
C PRO A 151 -8.51 10.85 16.76
N GLU A 152 -8.61 11.04 18.07
CA GLU A 152 -8.79 9.94 19.03
C GLU A 152 -10.10 9.16 18.81
N ASP A 153 -11.16 9.85 18.38
CA ASP A 153 -12.48 9.29 18.07
C ASP A 153 -12.61 8.78 16.62
N ALA A 154 -11.52 8.82 15.85
CA ALA A 154 -11.53 8.35 14.47
C ALA A 154 -11.66 6.82 14.41
N VAL A 155 -12.67 6.34 13.69
CA VAL A 155 -12.71 4.99 13.15
C VAL A 155 -11.86 4.94 11.88
N VAL A 156 -10.65 4.40 12.02
CA VAL A 156 -9.59 4.42 11.00
C VAL A 156 -9.62 3.15 10.18
N TYR A 157 -9.58 3.31 8.85
CA TYR A 157 -9.36 2.22 7.92
C TYR A 157 -7.98 2.32 7.26
N ILE A 158 -7.11 1.35 7.53
CA ILE A 158 -5.77 1.28 6.95
C ILE A 158 -5.73 0.19 5.88
N HIS A 159 -5.30 0.55 4.67
CA HIS A 159 -5.22 -0.44 3.58
C HIS A 159 -4.00 -0.26 2.69
N CYS A 160 -3.61 -1.36 2.06
CA CYS A 160 -2.72 -1.36 0.91
C CYS A 160 -3.42 -2.05 -0.26
N ALA A 161 -2.69 -2.64 -1.22
CA ALA A 161 -3.30 -3.43 -2.28
C ALA A 161 -4.07 -4.64 -1.72
N GLN A 162 -3.42 -5.45 -0.88
CA GLN A 162 -3.91 -6.76 -0.41
C GLN A 162 -4.17 -6.83 1.11
N GLY A 163 -3.80 -5.80 1.87
CA GLY A 163 -4.00 -5.79 3.31
C GLY A 163 -3.03 -6.68 4.10
N HIS A 164 -1.79 -6.82 3.61
CA HIS A 164 -0.78 -7.69 4.23
C HIS A 164 0.39 -6.87 4.79
N GLY A 165 1.61 -6.98 4.24
CA GLY A 165 2.83 -6.42 4.85
C GLY A 165 2.77 -4.92 5.17
N ARG A 166 2.45 -4.08 4.17
CA ARG A 166 2.32 -2.62 4.36
C ARG A 166 1.26 -2.26 5.41
N THR A 167 0.08 -2.88 5.30
CA THR A 167 -1.04 -2.66 6.21
C THR A 167 -0.70 -3.10 7.63
N GLY A 168 -0.12 -4.28 7.80
CA GLY A 168 0.28 -4.80 9.09
C GLY A 168 1.35 -3.93 9.75
N LEU A 169 2.32 -3.42 8.97
CA LEU A 169 3.32 -2.50 9.46
C LEU A 169 2.70 -1.23 10.07
N VAL A 170 1.82 -0.55 9.32
CA VAL A 170 1.24 0.73 9.76
C VAL A 170 0.20 0.52 10.87
N ALA A 171 -0.60 -0.55 10.79
CA ALA A 171 -1.52 -0.92 11.86
C ALA A 171 -0.79 -1.20 13.19
N MET A 172 0.33 -1.92 13.14
CA MET A 172 1.16 -2.18 14.33
C MET A 172 1.74 -0.88 14.90
N ALA A 173 2.21 0.03 14.06
CA ALA A 173 2.68 1.34 14.51
C ALA A 173 1.56 2.13 15.22
N LEU A 174 0.34 2.14 14.68
CA LEU A 174 -0.80 2.82 15.30
C LEU A 174 -1.17 2.20 16.64
N LEU A 175 -1.28 0.86 16.71
CA LEU A 175 -1.57 0.14 17.96
C LEU A 175 -0.52 0.43 19.04
N PHE A 176 0.76 0.49 18.65
CA PHE A 176 1.83 0.84 19.58
C PHE A 176 1.70 2.27 20.10
N LEU A 177 1.44 3.25 19.22
CA LEU A 177 1.24 4.65 19.61
C LEU A 177 0.03 4.84 20.52
N ARG A 178 -1.01 4.01 20.36
CA ARG A 178 -2.18 3.95 21.25
C ARG A 178 -1.93 3.21 22.57
N GLY A 179 -0.76 2.60 22.76
CA GLY A 179 -0.42 1.81 23.94
C GLY A 179 -1.15 0.46 24.03
N GLU A 180 -1.73 -0.01 22.93
CA GLU A 180 -2.50 -1.26 22.86
C GLU A 180 -1.60 -2.50 22.71
N ILE A 181 -0.36 -2.30 22.30
CA ILE A 181 0.68 -3.34 22.24
C ILE A 181 1.99 -2.79 22.82
N ALA A 182 2.79 -3.67 23.44
CA ALA A 182 4.08 -3.32 24.03
C ALA A 182 5.28 -3.87 23.23
N SER A 183 5.05 -4.82 22.30
CA SER A 183 6.13 -5.47 21.54
C SER A 183 5.73 -5.83 20.11
N VAL A 184 6.73 -5.94 19.23
CA VAL A 184 6.52 -6.36 17.83
C VAL A 184 5.92 -7.77 17.77
N SER A 185 6.36 -8.67 18.65
CA SER A 185 5.83 -10.04 18.72
C SER A 185 4.35 -10.09 19.12
N GLU A 186 3.94 -9.23 20.05
CA GLU A 186 2.54 -9.07 20.44
C GLU A 186 1.71 -8.50 19.28
N GLY A 187 2.19 -7.44 18.62
CA GLY A 187 1.53 -6.85 17.46
C GLY A 187 1.35 -7.84 16.30
N ILE A 188 2.40 -8.61 15.98
CA ILE A 188 2.31 -9.68 14.97
C ILE A 188 1.26 -10.72 15.37
N SER A 189 1.29 -11.18 16.63
CA SER A 189 0.37 -12.20 17.12
C SER A 189 -1.09 -11.73 17.07
N LEU A 190 -1.36 -10.50 17.53
CA LEU A 190 -2.67 -9.88 17.49
C LEU A 190 -3.19 -9.77 16.05
N LEU A 191 -2.42 -9.13 15.17
CA LEU A 191 -2.83 -8.90 13.77
C LEU A 191 -3.01 -10.21 13.00
N GLN A 192 -2.12 -11.19 13.18
CA GLN A 192 -2.22 -12.49 12.51
C GLN A 192 -3.37 -13.35 13.05
N SER A 193 -3.72 -13.21 14.34
CA SER A 193 -4.89 -13.91 14.90
C SER A 193 -6.20 -13.48 14.21
N LYS A 194 -6.28 -12.22 13.77
CA LYS A 194 -7.43 -11.65 13.06
C LYS A 194 -7.33 -11.81 11.54
N ARG A 195 -6.13 -11.66 10.98
CA ARG A 195 -5.85 -11.76 9.54
C ARG A 195 -4.52 -12.50 9.30
N PRO A 196 -4.56 -13.83 9.09
CA PRO A 196 -3.36 -14.66 8.91
C PRO A 196 -2.47 -14.26 7.71
N GLY A 197 -3.02 -13.52 6.74
CA GLY A 197 -2.27 -12.98 5.60
C GLY A 197 -1.29 -11.86 5.97
N ILE A 198 -1.43 -11.22 7.13
CA ILE A 198 -0.50 -10.19 7.58
C ILE A 198 0.88 -10.82 7.84
N ARG A 199 1.85 -10.46 7.02
CA ARG A 199 3.24 -10.91 7.13
C ARG A 199 4.16 -9.74 6.79
N LEU A 200 4.94 -9.31 7.77
CA LEU A 200 5.98 -8.32 7.57
C LEU A 200 7.22 -9.03 7.01
N ASN A 201 7.90 -8.38 6.06
CA ASN A 201 9.22 -8.83 5.65
C ASN A 201 10.30 -8.30 6.62
N SER A 202 11.54 -8.76 6.48
CA SER A 202 12.64 -8.38 7.38
C SER A 202 12.89 -6.87 7.46
N ALA A 203 12.71 -6.12 6.36
CA ALA A 203 12.87 -4.67 6.35
C ALA A 203 11.75 -3.98 7.14
N GLN A 204 10.50 -4.45 7.00
CA GLN A 204 9.35 -3.94 7.74
C GLN A 204 9.44 -4.27 9.23
N THR A 205 9.88 -5.48 9.57
CA THR A 205 10.13 -5.89 10.97
C THR A 205 11.21 -5.03 11.62
N GLY A 206 12.39 -4.89 10.99
CA GLY A 206 13.46 -4.06 11.56
C GLY A 206 13.08 -2.58 11.67
N PHE A 207 12.27 -2.08 10.74
CA PHE A 207 11.75 -0.72 10.82
C PHE A 207 10.79 -0.55 12.02
N ILE A 208 9.83 -1.46 12.22
CA ILE A 208 8.90 -1.33 13.35
C ILE A 208 9.60 -1.51 14.70
N GLU A 209 10.60 -2.39 14.78
CA GLU A 209 11.47 -2.51 15.96
C GLU A 209 12.18 -1.18 16.27
N THR A 210 12.65 -0.47 15.25
CA THR A 210 13.29 0.85 15.42
C THR A 210 12.28 1.92 15.86
N VAL A 211 11.04 1.85 15.37
CA VAL A 211 9.96 2.76 15.79
C VAL A 211 9.58 2.51 17.25
N MET A 212 9.45 1.24 17.66
CA MET A 212 9.02 0.84 19.00
C MET A 212 10.14 0.88 20.05
N GLY A 213 11.40 0.70 19.64
CA GLY A 213 12.58 0.70 20.51
C GLY A 213 13.12 2.10 20.83
N ARG A 214 12.53 3.17 20.28
CA ARG A 214 12.79 4.56 20.69
C ARG A 214 11.59 5.10 21.46
N GLY A 215 11.61 4.88 22.77
CA GLY A 215 11.00 5.70 23.82
C GLY A 215 12.09 6.15 24.77
#